data_AF-A0AAU2TBE4-F1
#
_entry.id   AF-A0AAU2TBE4-F1
#
_cell.length_a   1.000
_cell.length_b   1.000
_cell.length_c   1.000
_cell.angle_alpha   90.00
_cell.angle_beta   90.00
_cell.angle_gamma   90.00
#
_symmetry.space_group_name_H-M   'P 1'
#
loop_
_entity.id
_entity.type
_entity.pdbx_description
1 polymer ?
#
loop_
_entity_poly.entity_id
_entity_poly.type
_entity_poly.pdbx_seq_one_letter_code
_entity_poly.pdbx_strand_id
1 'polypeptide(L)'
;MSHQQNITDVLVVGATGSIGRVAVAAAQRHGLRPRALVRDVRRAERLLPGVDLVQGDLEDPASLRAAVQGVDAMLLAHGSDGDSRPDARAHIDHGGVRNLLRALDGARPRVARSGKTFELTATEGEEPADWAELFGTLETDPSGSVDGVLDPADLPVEAEPQPLRADLDAVRSLGGPGA
;
A
#
# COMPACT_ATOMS: atom_id res chain seq x y z
N MET A 1 -5.30 18.98 -22.51
CA MET A 1 -4.44 17.84 -22.88
C MET A 1 -3.97 17.20 -21.59
N SER A 2 -4.61 16.12 -21.16
CA SER A 2 -4.19 15.40 -19.94
C SER A 2 -2.84 14.75 -20.19
N HIS A 3 -1.81 15.18 -19.49
CA HIS A 3 -0.55 14.43 -19.42
C HIS A 3 -0.85 13.11 -18.71
N GLN A 4 -0.98 12.02 -19.47
CA GLN A 4 -0.87 10.67 -18.94
C GLN A 4 0.59 10.55 -18.48
N GLN A 5 0.84 10.78 -17.19
CA GLN A 5 2.19 10.60 -16.63
C GLN A 5 2.55 9.13 -16.76
N ASN A 6 3.67 8.86 -17.42
CA ASN A 6 4.12 7.51 -17.69
C ASN A 6 4.81 6.98 -16.42
N ILE A 7 4.10 6.17 -15.63
CA ILE A 7 4.64 5.55 -14.41
C ILE A 7 5.87 4.73 -14.81
N THR A 8 7.03 5.04 -14.23
CA THR A 8 8.30 4.38 -14.52
C THR A 8 8.96 3.90 -13.23
N ASP A 9 9.09 4.78 -12.23
CA ASP A 9 9.76 4.49 -10.96
C ASP A 9 8.73 4.18 -9.86
N VAL A 10 8.80 2.97 -9.28
CA VAL A 10 7.80 2.48 -8.33
C VAL A 10 8.45 2.10 -7.01
N LEU A 11 8.06 2.74 -5.91
CA LEU A 11 8.44 2.30 -4.57
C LEU A 11 7.64 1.07 -4.19
N VAL A 12 8.29 -0.01 -3.78
CA VAL A 12 7.65 -1.21 -3.24
C VAL A 12 7.99 -1.32 -1.76
N VAL A 13 6.96 -1.21 -0.92
CA VAL A 13 7.04 -1.38 0.53
C VAL A 13 6.59 -2.80 0.87
N GLY A 14 7.35 -3.50 1.70
CA GLY A 14 7.14 -4.95 1.92
C GLY A 14 7.73 -5.83 0.80
N ALA A 15 8.66 -5.29 0.01
CA ALA A 15 9.24 -5.94 -1.17
C ALA A 15 9.86 -7.33 -0.91
N THR A 16 10.34 -7.60 0.31
CA THR A 16 10.93 -8.91 0.66
C THR A 16 9.89 -9.97 1.03
N GLY A 17 8.61 -9.60 1.20
CA GLY A 17 7.50 -10.48 1.51
C GLY A 17 7.07 -11.37 0.34
N SER A 18 6.11 -12.28 0.57
CA SER A 18 5.58 -13.16 -0.48
C SER A 18 5.00 -12.36 -1.64
N ILE A 19 4.07 -11.44 -1.36
CA ILE A 19 3.43 -10.56 -2.34
C ILE A 19 4.44 -9.58 -2.93
N GLY A 20 5.25 -8.93 -2.09
CA GLY A 20 6.22 -7.94 -2.52
C GLY A 20 7.22 -8.46 -3.56
N ARG A 21 7.72 -9.70 -3.40
CA ARG A 21 8.65 -10.30 -4.37
C ARG A 21 8.00 -10.54 -5.74
N VAL A 22 6.74 -10.99 -5.75
CA VAL A 22 5.97 -11.18 -6.99
C VAL A 22 5.73 -9.84 -7.66
N ALA A 23 5.36 -8.81 -6.89
CA ALA A 23 5.13 -7.46 -7.38
C ALA A 23 6.38 -6.83 -7.99
N VAL A 24 7.54 -6.96 -7.33
CA VAL A 24 8.84 -6.49 -7.85
C VAL A 24 9.19 -7.17 -9.17
N ALA A 25 9.06 -8.50 -9.22
CA ALA A 25 9.34 -9.26 -10.45
C ALA A 25 8.39 -8.85 -11.59
N ALA A 26 7.10 -8.67 -11.30
CA ALA A 26 6.13 -8.18 -12.27
C ALA A 26 6.50 -6.78 -12.79
N ALA A 27 6.83 -5.85 -11.89
CA ALA A 27 7.24 -4.49 -12.26
C ALA A 27 8.44 -4.52 -13.23
N GLN A 28 9.46 -5.32 -12.95
CA GLN A 28 10.62 -5.47 -13.86
C GLN A 28 10.23 -6.05 -15.22
N ARG A 29 9.36 -7.08 -15.26
CA ARG A 29 8.87 -7.67 -16.53
C ARG A 29 8.11 -6.66 -17.39
N HIS A 30 7.41 -5.70 -16.77
CA HIS A 30 6.69 -4.63 -17.46
C HIS A 30 7.57 -3.41 -17.77
N GLY A 31 8.89 -3.49 -17.57
CA GLY A 31 9.82 -2.40 -17.88
C GLY A 31 9.80 -1.24 -16.87
N LEU A 32 9.14 -1.42 -15.72
CA LEU A 32 9.18 -0.47 -14.61
C LEU A 32 10.48 -0.64 -13.81
N ARG A 33 10.82 0.37 -13.03
CA ARG A 33 12.00 0.43 -12.16
C ARG A 33 11.55 0.36 -10.71
N PRO A 34 11.45 -0.84 -10.12
CA PRO A 34 11.11 -0.96 -8.72
C PRO A 34 12.28 -0.52 -7.85
N ARG A 35 11.97 0.30 -6.84
CA ARG A 35 12.79 0.59 -5.68
C ARG A 35 12.19 -0.11 -4.47
N ALA A 36 12.97 -0.90 -3.74
CA ALA A 36 12.50 -1.62 -2.56
C ALA A 36 12.91 -0.89 -1.28
N LEU A 37 11.93 -0.52 -0.45
CA LEU A 37 12.18 -0.11 0.94
C LEU A 37 12.42 -1.36 1.79
N VAL A 38 13.60 -1.47 2.39
CA VAL A 38 14.02 -2.68 3.13
C VAL A 38 14.70 -2.34 4.46
N ARG A 39 14.45 -3.17 5.48
CA ARG A 39 15.13 -3.04 6.79
C ARG A 39 16.54 -3.64 6.77
N ASP A 40 16.70 -4.79 6.11
CA ASP A 40 17.97 -5.53 5.98
C ASP A 40 18.38 -5.61 4.51
N VAL A 41 19.34 -4.77 4.13
CA VAL A 41 19.87 -4.67 2.76
C VAL A 41 20.51 -5.98 2.31
N ARG A 42 21.32 -6.63 3.15
CA ARG A 42 22.03 -7.86 2.78
C ARG A 42 21.07 -8.99 2.49
N ARG A 43 20.00 -9.11 3.29
CA ARG A 43 18.92 -10.07 3.02
C ARG A 43 18.19 -9.72 1.73
N ALA A 44 17.89 -8.44 1.50
CA ALA A 44 17.19 -7.97 0.32
C ALA A 44 17.98 -8.24 -0.96
N GLU A 45 19.29 -7.99 -0.99
CA GLU A 45 20.17 -8.27 -2.16
C GLU A 45 20.06 -9.72 -2.64
N ARG A 46 19.94 -10.68 -1.71
CA ARG A 46 19.77 -12.10 -2.05
C ARG A 46 18.38 -12.43 -2.60
N LEU A 47 17.36 -11.73 -2.15
CA LEU A 47 15.96 -11.99 -2.51
C LEU A 47 15.51 -11.21 -3.76
N LEU A 48 16.14 -10.07 -4.02
CA LEU A 48 15.74 -9.07 -5.01
C LEU A 48 16.97 -8.63 -5.83
N PRO A 49 17.62 -9.55 -6.57
CA PRO A 49 18.83 -9.21 -7.32
C PRO A 49 18.53 -8.16 -8.41
N GLY A 50 19.37 -7.12 -8.49
CA GLY A 50 19.26 -6.07 -9.51
C GLY A 50 18.14 -5.05 -9.28
N VAL A 51 17.58 -4.99 -8.06
CA VAL A 51 16.57 -4.01 -7.64
C VAL A 51 17.26 -2.85 -6.91
N ASP A 52 16.78 -1.62 -7.10
CA ASP A 52 17.25 -0.46 -6.33
C ASP A 52 16.80 -0.63 -4.87
N LEU A 53 17.74 -0.70 -3.93
CA LEU A 53 17.44 -0.94 -2.51
C LEU A 53 17.64 0.34 -1.72
N VAL A 54 16.59 0.77 -1.02
CA VAL A 54 16.67 1.86 -0.04
C VAL A 54 16.49 1.26 1.35
N GLN A 55 17.52 1.43 2.19
CA GLN A 55 17.41 1.05 3.58
C GLN A 55 16.50 2.03 4.33
N GLY A 56 15.52 1.50 5.05
CA GLY A 56 14.65 2.33 5.88
C GLY A 56 13.64 1.57 6.71
N ASP A 57 12.94 2.32 7.54
CA ASP A 57 11.94 1.83 8.48
C ASP A 57 10.65 2.69 8.35
N LEU A 58 9.49 2.04 8.40
CA LEU A 58 8.18 2.69 8.36
C LEU A 58 7.94 3.61 9.57
N GLU A 59 8.73 3.47 10.62
CA GLU A 59 8.69 4.32 11.81
C GLU A 59 9.77 5.42 11.80
N ASP A 60 10.68 5.45 10.81
CA ASP A 60 11.72 6.50 10.68
C ASP A 60 11.40 7.48 9.53
N PRO A 61 10.93 8.71 9.85
CA PRO A 61 10.58 9.72 8.85
C PRO A 61 11.73 10.12 7.92
N ALA A 62 12.99 10.09 8.37
CA ALA A 62 14.12 10.46 7.53
C ALA A 62 14.35 9.43 6.43
N SER A 63 14.30 8.15 6.79
CA SER A 63 14.41 7.05 5.82
C SER A 63 13.27 7.05 4.79
N LEU A 64 12.04 7.36 5.23
CA LEU A 64 10.88 7.41 4.32
C LEU A 64 10.97 8.56 3.34
N ARG A 65 11.44 9.74 3.77
CA ARG A 65 11.71 10.86 2.85
C ARG A 65 12.71 10.47 1.77
N ALA A 66 13.76 9.74 2.11
CA ALA A 66 14.72 9.25 1.12
C ALA A 66 14.07 8.21 0.17
N ALA A 67 13.21 7.34 0.69
CA ALA A 67 12.57 6.29 -0.10
C ALA A 67 11.60 6.84 -1.15
N VAL A 68 10.78 7.84 -0.78
CA VAL A 68 9.74 8.41 -1.67
C VAL A 68 10.28 9.43 -2.67
N GLN A 69 11.55 9.83 -2.57
CA GLN A 69 12.12 10.82 -3.48
C GLN A 69 12.21 10.30 -4.92
N GLY A 70 11.50 10.98 -5.82
CA GLY A 70 11.58 10.74 -7.27
C GLY A 70 10.79 9.52 -7.76
N VAL A 71 9.90 8.94 -6.95
CA VAL A 71 9.04 7.83 -7.38
C VAL A 71 7.71 8.34 -7.96
N ASP A 72 7.21 7.67 -9.00
CA ASP A 72 5.94 8.01 -9.65
C ASP A 72 4.74 7.37 -8.93
N ALA A 73 4.96 6.20 -8.35
CA ALA A 73 3.93 5.40 -7.66
C ALA A 73 4.53 4.63 -6.47
N MET A 74 3.64 4.24 -5.55
CA MET A 74 3.99 3.35 -4.43
C MET A 74 3.06 2.14 -4.42
N LEU A 75 3.65 0.95 -4.26
CA LEU A 75 2.95 -0.31 -4.00
C LEU A 75 3.19 -0.69 -2.54
N LEU A 76 2.11 -0.81 -1.78
CA LEU A 76 2.14 -1.12 -0.35
C LEU A 76 1.75 -2.58 -0.16
N ALA A 77 2.72 -3.42 0.14
CA ALA A 77 2.55 -4.85 0.42
C ALA A 77 3.24 -5.23 1.75
N HIS A 78 3.36 -4.27 2.67
CA HIS A 78 3.85 -4.54 4.02
C HIS A 78 2.74 -5.14 4.88
N GLY A 79 3.16 -5.88 5.89
CA GLY A 79 2.31 -6.42 6.93
C GLY A 79 3.12 -6.64 8.19
N SER A 80 2.44 -6.65 9.33
CA SER A 80 3.02 -6.83 10.65
C SER A 80 3.25 -8.30 11.03
N ASP A 81 2.88 -9.27 10.20
CA ASP A 81 2.94 -10.73 10.49
C ASP A 81 4.32 -11.26 10.93
N GLY A 82 5.39 -10.55 10.58
CA GLY A 82 6.78 -10.89 10.97
C GLY A 82 7.29 -10.15 12.20
N ASP A 83 6.47 -9.31 12.84
CA ASP A 83 6.82 -8.48 13.97
C ASP A 83 6.10 -8.99 15.23
N SER A 84 6.85 -9.32 16.27
CA SER A 84 6.31 -9.92 17.50
C SER A 84 5.77 -8.90 18.49
N ARG A 85 5.86 -7.59 18.18
CA ARG A 85 5.32 -6.54 19.05
C ARG A 85 3.79 -6.57 19.04
N PRO A 86 3.12 -6.52 20.21
CA PRO A 86 1.65 -6.54 20.29
C PRO A 86 0.96 -5.38 19.55
N ASP A 87 1.65 -4.27 19.36
CA ASP A 87 1.17 -3.05 18.70
C ASP A 87 1.67 -2.91 17.25
N ALA A 88 2.36 -3.90 16.70
CA ALA A 88 2.94 -3.84 15.36
C ALA A 88 1.90 -3.51 14.28
N ARG A 89 0.69 -4.07 14.36
CA ARG A 89 -0.41 -3.78 13.42
C ARG A 89 -0.76 -2.28 13.37
N ALA A 90 -0.81 -1.62 14.53
CA ALA A 90 -1.10 -0.20 14.60
C ALA A 90 0.01 0.67 13.99
N HIS A 91 1.27 0.27 14.22
CA HIS A 91 2.45 1.05 13.84
C HIS A 91 2.91 0.79 12.40
N ILE A 92 2.82 -0.45 11.95
CA ILE A 92 3.30 -0.91 10.65
C ILE A 92 2.19 -0.85 9.62
N ASP A 93 1.05 -1.50 9.88
CA ASP A 93 0.00 -1.65 8.86
C ASP A 93 -0.70 -0.32 8.62
N HIS A 94 -1.18 0.33 9.69
CA HIS A 94 -1.80 1.67 9.60
C HIS A 94 -0.76 2.80 9.64
N GLY A 95 0.08 2.79 10.68
CA GLY A 95 1.06 3.85 10.92
C GLY A 95 2.05 4.02 9.77
N GLY A 96 2.46 2.93 9.12
CA GLY A 96 3.38 2.97 7.97
C GLY A 96 2.80 3.71 6.77
N VAL A 97 1.53 3.47 6.43
CA VAL A 97 0.85 4.19 5.34
C VAL A 97 0.79 5.69 5.65
N ARG A 98 0.35 6.04 6.87
CA ARG A 98 0.29 7.43 7.32
C ARG A 98 1.67 8.11 7.27
N ASN A 99 2.72 7.42 7.71
CA ASN A 99 4.08 7.96 7.73
C ASN A 99 4.63 8.15 6.30
N LEU A 100 4.35 7.23 5.38
CA LEU A 100 4.69 7.38 3.95
C LEU A 100 3.97 8.59 3.33
N LEU A 101 2.67 8.74 3.58
CA LEU A 101 1.90 9.88 3.08
C LEU A 101 2.44 11.21 3.64
N ARG A 102 2.87 11.24 4.91
CA ARG A 102 3.53 12.42 5.50
C ARG A 102 4.91 12.69 4.91
N ALA A 103 5.65 11.64 4.53
CA ALA A 103 6.96 11.78 3.92
C ALA A 103 6.93 12.42 2.52
N LEU A 104 5.75 12.48 1.87
CA LEU A 104 5.53 13.19 0.61
C LEU A 104 5.52 14.73 0.76
N ASP A 105 5.66 15.25 1.98
CA ASP A 105 5.92 16.68 2.30
C ASP A 105 5.04 17.68 1.54
N GLY A 106 3.72 17.45 1.57
CA GLY A 106 2.73 18.34 0.93
C GLY A 106 2.47 18.06 -0.55
N ALA A 107 3.20 17.13 -1.18
CA ALA A 107 2.76 16.56 -2.44
C ALA A 107 1.40 15.88 -2.23
N ARG A 108 0.46 16.12 -3.15
CA ARG A 108 -0.86 15.48 -3.14
C ARG A 108 -0.76 14.21 -3.98
N PRO A 109 -0.48 13.03 -3.39
CA PRO A 109 -0.49 11.80 -4.17
C PRO A 109 -1.86 11.69 -4.84
N ARG A 110 -1.84 11.39 -6.14
CA ARG A 110 -3.07 11.03 -6.85
C ARG A 110 -3.45 9.63 -6.39
N VAL A 111 -4.26 9.56 -5.35
CA VAL A 111 -4.88 8.29 -4.95
C VAL A 111 -5.99 8.00 -5.94
N ALA A 112 -5.75 7.05 -6.84
CA ALA A 112 -6.80 6.52 -7.70
C ALA A 112 -7.66 5.57 -6.85
N ARG A 113 -8.80 6.05 -6.36
CA ARG A 113 -9.81 5.22 -5.69
C ARG A 113 -10.97 5.02 -6.65
N SER A 114 -11.29 3.77 -6.99
CA SER A 114 -12.46 3.40 -7.79
C SER A 114 -13.73 3.16 -6.96
N GLY A 115 -13.65 3.34 -5.64
CA GLY A 115 -14.72 2.99 -4.69
C GLY A 115 -14.86 1.49 -4.48
N LYS A 116 -13.86 0.71 -4.89
CA LYS A 116 -13.82 -0.74 -4.76
C LYS A 116 -12.63 -1.12 -3.90
N THR A 117 -12.87 -1.95 -2.89
CA THR A 117 -11.85 -2.63 -2.11
C THR A 117 -11.86 -4.11 -2.49
N PHE A 118 -10.69 -4.75 -2.63
CA PHE A 118 -10.61 -6.16 -2.98
C PHE A 118 -9.41 -6.82 -2.29
N GLU A 119 -9.62 -8.07 -1.87
CA GLU A 119 -8.56 -8.97 -1.45
C GLU A 119 -8.14 -9.85 -2.65
N LEU A 120 -6.83 -10.00 -2.87
CA LEU A 120 -6.31 -10.87 -3.92
C LEU A 120 -5.93 -12.22 -3.32
N THR A 121 -6.70 -13.24 -3.68
CA THR A 121 -6.38 -14.64 -3.39
C THR A 121 -5.86 -15.30 -4.65
N ALA A 122 -4.64 -15.82 -4.60
CA ALA A 122 -4.08 -16.61 -5.70
C ALA A 122 -4.52 -18.07 -5.60
N THR A 123 -5.14 -18.60 -6.65
CA THR A 123 -5.47 -20.02 -6.81
C THR A 123 -4.80 -20.57 -8.06
N GLU A 124 -4.63 -21.88 -8.17
CA GLU A 124 -4.16 -22.50 -9.42
C GLU A 124 -5.17 -22.27 -10.56
N GLY A 125 -4.71 -21.82 -11.74
CA GLY A 125 -5.55 -21.52 -12.89
C GLY A 125 -4.85 -20.72 -14.00
N GLU A 126 -5.61 -20.37 -15.05
CA GLU A 126 -5.14 -19.46 -16.10
C GLU A 126 -5.13 -18.01 -15.62
N GLU A 127 -4.10 -17.25 -16.02
CA GLU A 127 -4.01 -15.82 -15.71
C GLU A 127 -5.14 -15.05 -16.41
N PRO A 128 -5.85 -14.12 -15.72
CA PRO A 128 -6.86 -13.28 -16.35
C PRO A 128 -6.31 -12.51 -17.55
N ALA A 129 -6.95 -12.67 -18.72
CA ALA A 129 -6.54 -11.99 -19.95
C ALA A 129 -6.91 -10.49 -19.97
N ASP A 130 -7.96 -10.10 -19.22
CA ASP A 130 -8.41 -8.72 -19.09
C ASP A 130 -8.71 -8.38 -17.62
N TRP A 131 -7.78 -7.65 -17.00
CA TRP A 131 -7.92 -7.18 -15.62
C TRP A 131 -8.96 -6.08 -15.46
N ALA A 132 -9.21 -5.27 -16.50
CA ALA A 132 -10.21 -4.20 -16.42
C ALA A 132 -11.62 -4.79 -16.42
N GLU A 133 -11.87 -5.83 -17.21
CA GLU A 133 -13.13 -6.59 -17.16
C GLU A 133 -13.29 -7.25 -15.78
N LEU A 134 -12.27 -7.95 -15.30
CA LEU A 134 -12.29 -8.61 -13.99
C LEU A 134 -12.64 -7.63 -12.87
N PHE A 135 -11.91 -6.51 -12.75
CA PHE A 135 -12.18 -5.49 -11.72
C PHE A 135 -13.48 -4.72 -11.97
N GLY A 136 -13.95 -4.65 -13.21
CA GLY A 136 -15.24 -4.08 -13.59
C GLY A 136 -16.40 -4.77 -12.88
N THR A 137 -16.31 -6.08 -12.69
CA THR A 137 -17.37 -6.90 -12.06
C THR A 137 -17.46 -6.78 -10.54
N LEU A 138 -16.46 -6.20 -9.86
CA LEU A 138 -16.47 -6.08 -8.39
C LEU A 138 -17.64 -5.21 -7.89
N GLU A 139 -18.20 -5.55 -6.74
CA GLU A 139 -19.17 -4.69 -6.06
C GLU A 139 -18.49 -3.40 -5.58
N THR A 140 -19.28 -2.32 -5.42
CA THR A 140 -18.77 -1.02 -4.95
C THR A 140 -19.02 -0.88 -3.46
N ASP A 141 -18.06 -0.33 -2.74
CA ASP A 141 -18.18 -0.08 -1.30
C ASP A 141 -19.35 0.89 -1.03
N PRO A 142 -20.15 0.67 0.03
CA PRO A 142 -21.20 1.61 0.39
C PRO A 142 -20.62 3.00 0.69
N SER A 143 -21.30 4.06 0.24
CA SER A 143 -20.84 5.44 0.49
C SER A 143 -20.72 5.71 2.00
N GLY A 144 -19.57 6.26 2.41
CA GLY A 144 -19.28 6.55 3.82
C GLY A 144 -18.91 5.32 4.67
N SER A 145 -18.92 4.11 4.11
CA SER A 145 -18.44 2.91 4.80
C SER A 145 -16.92 2.97 5.00
N VAL A 146 -16.46 2.46 6.14
CA VAL A 146 -15.03 2.21 6.40
C VAL A 146 -14.65 0.82 5.88
N ASP A 147 -15.57 -0.13 5.96
CA ASP A 147 -15.37 -1.52 5.53
C ASP A 147 -15.75 -1.69 4.05
N GLY A 148 -15.04 -2.62 3.39
CA GLY A 148 -15.33 -3.01 2.03
C GLY A 148 -16.67 -3.72 1.91
N VAL A 149 -17.25 -3.68 0.72
CA VAL A 149 -18.44 -4.49 0.43
C VAL A 149 -18.11 -5.98 0.59
N LEU A 150 -18.97 -6.73 1.29
CA LEU A 150 -18.82 -8.14 1.64
C LEU A 150 -17.75 -8.47 2.70
N ASP A 151 -17.07 -7.48 3.28
CA ASP A 151 -16.15 -7.73 4.40
C ASP A 151 -16.90 -8.36 5.59
N PRO A 152 -16.34 -9.41 6.22
CA PRO A 152 -16.90 -9.95 7.44
C PRO A 152 -16.80 -8.92 8.57
N ALA A 153 -17.84 -8.81 9.40
CA ALA A 153 -17.84 -7.94 10.58
C ALA A 153 -17.05 -8.57 11.74
N ASP A 154 -15.78 -8.91 11.52
CA ASP A 154 -14.92 -9.62 12.47
C ASP A 154 -14.00 -8.70 13.28
N LEU A 155 -13.78 -7.46 12.83
CA LEU A 155 -13.05 -6.42 13.55
C LEU A 155 -13.86 -5.11 13.66
N PRO A 156 -14.65 -4.92 14.73
CA PRO A 156 -15.40 -3.69 14.92
C PRO A 156 -14.46 -2.50 15.17
N VAL A 157 -14.84 -1.30 14.69
CA VAL A 157 -14.06 -0.07 14.83
C VAL A 157 -13.67 0.24 16.27
N GLU A 158 -14.50 -0.13 17.25
CA GLU A 158 -14.21 0.08 18.68
C GLU A 158 -13.05 -0.77 19.19
N ALA A 159 -12.79 -1.92 18.55
CA ALA A 159 -11.66 -2.80 18.83
C ALA A 159 -10.36 -2.31 18.17
N GLU A 160 -10.42 -1.31 17.29
CA GLU A 160 -9.25 -0.76 16.63
C GLU A 160 -8.35 0.04 17.59
N PRO A 161 -7.04 0.11 17.32
CA PRO A 161 -6.10 0.93 18.08
C PRO A 161 -6.55 2.39 18.16
N GLN A 162 -6.35 3.03 19.31
CA GLN A 162 -6.75 4.43 19.55
C GLN A 162 -6.26 5.41 18.45
N PRO A 163 -5.01 5.31 17.93
CA PRO A 163 -4.56 6.21 16.88
C PRO A 163 -5.36 6.08 15.57
N LEU A 164 -5.77 4.86 15.20
CA LEU A 164 -6.57 4.61 14.00
C LEU A 164 -7.98 5.18 14.17
N ARG A 165 -8.61 4.97 15.33
CA ARG A 165 -9.92 5.58 15.64
C ARG A 165 -9.90 7.10 15.54
N ALA A 166 -8.86 7.74 16.09
CA ALA A 166 -8.70 9.19 16.00
C ALA A 166 -8.54 9.69 14.55
N ASP A 167 -7.77 8.96 13.73
CA ASP A 167 -7.62 9.27 12.31
C ASP A 167 -8.97 9.11 11.55
N LEU A 168 -9.76 8.06 11.86
CA LEU A 168 -11.09 7.83 11.28
C LEU A 168 -12.08 8.95 11.65
N ASP A 169 -12.12 9.36 12.91
CA ASP A 169 -12.98 10.47 13.37
C ASP A 169 -12.61 11.79 12.67
N ALA A 170 -11.32 12.05 12.50
CA ALA A 170 -10.85 13.22 11.76
C ALA A 170 -11.32 13.18 10.30
N VAL A 171 -11.20 12.04 9.62
CA VAL A 171 -11.68 11.89 8.23
C VAL A 171 -13.20 12.07 8.13
N ARG A 172 -13.97 11.47 9.04
CA ARG A 172 -15.44 11.63 9.09
C ARG A 172 -15.85 13.09 9.30
N SER A 173 -15.10 13.83 10.11
CA SER A 173 -15.36 15.26 10.34
C SER A 173 -15.11 16.15 9.12
N LEU A 174 -14.28 15.69 8.16
CA LEU A 174 -14.03 16.39 6.89
C LEU A 174 -15.18 16.19 5.88
N GLY A 175 -15.92 15.09 5.98
CA GLY A 175 -16.99 14.71 5.06
C GLY A 175 -18.40 15.08 5.56
N GLY A 176 -18.64 16.34 5.95
CA GLY A 176 -19.93 16.82 6.47
C GLY A 176 -21.17 16.31 5.68
N PRO A 177 -22.39 16.36 6.27
CA PRO A 177 -23.55 15.60 5.77
C PRO A 177 -23.87 15.95 4.31
N GLY A 178 -23.59 15.01 3.40
CA GLY A 178 -23.90 15.11 1.96
C GLY A 178 -22.75 14.92 0.98
N ALA A 179 -21.62 14.32 1.37
CA ALA A 179 -20.58 13.85 0.42
C ALA A 179 -20.91 12.47 -0.17
#